data_AF-A0A5E4WY77-F1
#
_entry.id   AF-A0A5E4WY77-F1
#
_cell.length_a   1.000
_cell.length_b   1.000
_cell.length_c   1.000
_cell.angle_alpha   90.00
_cell.angle_beta   90.00
_cell.angle_gamma   90.00
#
_symmetry.space_group_name_H-M   'P 1'
#
loop_
_entity.id
_entity.type
_entity.pdbx_description
1 polymer ?
#
loop_
_entity_poly.entity_id
_entity_poly.type
_entity_poly.pdbx_seq_one_letter_code
_entity_poly.pdbx_strand_id
1 'polypeptide(L)' 'MTPITFPGYSVGAREVTVIAERILAWWPIDYNGVHGTCIQLDTGKEINVRAWSTEVDRAVVAAGSKA' A
#
# COMPACT_ATOMS: atom_id res chain seq x y z
N MET A 1 -10.55 -4.32 -11.89
CA MET A 1 -9.74 -4.75 -10.74
C MET A 1 -8.30 -4.69 -11.16
N THR A 2 -7.64 -3.59 -10.80
CA THR A 2 -6.27 -3.26 -11.20
C THR A 2 -5.32 -3.70 -10.08
N PRO A 3 -4.47 -4.73 -10.31
CA PRO A 3 -3.48 -5.13 -9.32
C PRO A 3 -2.34 -4.11 -9.25
N ILE A 4 -1.97 -3.72 -8.04
CA ILE A 4 -0.78 -2.92 -7.74
C ILE A 4 0.10 -3.73 -6.80
N THR A 5 1.41 -3.75 -7.07
CA THR A 5 2.37 -4.52 -6.28
C THR A 5 3.36 -3.59 -5.60
N PHE A 6 3.60 -3.82 -4.32
CA PHE A 6 4.57 -3.10 -3.51
C PHE A 6 5.53 -4.08 -2.82
N PRO A 7 6.76 -3.64 -2.47
CA PRO A 7 7.62 -4.44 -1.60
C PRO A 7 6.94 -4.67 -0.23
N GLY A 8 7.10 -5.86 0.34
CA GLY A 8 6.57 -6.17 1.67
C GLY A 8 7.31 -5.41 2.77
N TYR A 9 6.60 -5.04 3.84
CA TYR A 9 7.14 -4.21 4.93
C TYR A 9 8.21 -4.90 5.78
N SER A 10 7.99 -6.15 6.18
CA SER A 10 8.83 -6.87 7.14
C SER A 10 10.15 -7.39 6.55
N VAL A 11 11.10 -7.73 7.43
CA VAL A 11 12.36 -8.40 7.04
C VAL A 11 12.05 -9.72 6.32
N GLY A 12 12.55 -9.87 5.09
CA GLY A 12 12.30 -11.04 4.26
C GLY A 12 10.87 -11.13 3.71
N ALA A 13 10.06 -10.08 3.85
CA ALA A 13 8.72 -10.05 3.27
C ALA A 13 8.81 -10.08 1.74
N ARG A 14 7.90 -10.87 1.14
CA ARG A 14 7.71 -10.90 -0.31
C ARG A 14 6.92 -9.67 -0.76
N GLU A 15 6.88 -9.47 -2.07
CA GLU A 15 5.99 -8.49 -2.67
C GLU A 15 4.52 -8.74 -2.28
N VAL A 16 3.79 -7.64 -2.10
CA VAL A 16 2.39 -7.64 -1.73
C VAL A 16 1.59 -7.02 -2.87
N THR A 17 0.64 -7.78 -3.41
CA THR A 17 -0.27 -7.31 -4.44
C THR A 17 -1.63 -6.98 -3.83
N VAL A 18 -2.11 -5.77 -4.07
CA VAL A 18 -3.42 -5.27 -3.66
C VAL A 18 -4.23 -4.85 -4.89
N ILE A 19 -5.56 -4.87 -4.78
CA ILE A 19 -6.44 -4.37 -5.85
C ILE A 19 -6.75 -2.90 -5.58
N ALA A 20 -6.41 -2.03 -6.52
CA ALA A 20 -6.50 -0.57 -6.40
C ALA A 20 -7.91 -0.11 -5.98
N GLU A 21 -8.94 -0.67 -6.61
CA GLU A 21 -10.34 -0.30 -6.36
C GLU A 21 -10.84 -0.69 -4.96
N ARG A 22 -10.08 -1.50 -4.22
CA ARG A 22 -10.40 -1.92 -2.86
C ARG A 22 -9.70 -1.07 -1.80
N ILE A 23 -8.80 -0.17 -2.20
CA ILE A 23 -8.09 0.71 -1.27
C ILE A 23 -9.01 1.85 -0.86
N LEU A 24 -9.15 2.08 0.44
CA LEU A 24 -9.95 3.17 1.01
C LEU A 24 -9.11 4.34 1.49
N ALA A 25 -7.96 4.05 2.09
CA ALA A 25 -7.06 5.04 2.66
C ALA A 25 -5.65 4.48 2.79
N TRP A 26 -4.66 5.36 2.88
CA TRP A 26 -3.29 5.00 3.20
C TRP A 26 -2.60 6.11 4.01
N TRP A 27 -1.69 5.71 4.89
CA TRP A 27 -0.92 6.65 5.72
C TRP A 27 0.50 6.13 5.97
N PRO A 28 1.48 7.04 6.12
CA PRO A 28 2.85 6.64 6.42
C PRO A 28 2.93 5.93 7.78
N ILE A 29 3.78 4.93 7.85
CA ILE A 29 4.15 4.22 9.09
C ILE A 29 5.67 4.22 9.25
N ASP A 30 6.10 4.24 10.50
CA ASP A 30 7.49 4.00 10.90
C ASP A 30 7.47 3.07 12.12
N TYR A 31 7.93 1.83 11.91
CA TYR A 31 8.15 0.88 12.98
C TYR A 31 9.63 0.54 13.05
N ASN A 32 10.23 0.82 14.20
CA ASN A 32 11.65 0.56 14.46
C ASN A 32 12.61 1.21 13.45
N GLY A 33 12.29 2.42 12.96
CA GLY A 33 13.12 3.15 12.00
C GLY A 33 12.98 2.64 10.56
N VAL A 34 12.03 1.74 10.31
CA VAL A 34 11.72 1.25 8.97
C VAL A 34 10.51 2.01 8.45
N HIS A 35 10.70 2.82 7.41
CA HIS A 35 9.59 3.53 6.77
C HIS A 35 8.71 2.57 5.96
N GLY A 36 7.45 2.93 5.82
CA GLY A 36 6.50 2.27 4.92
C GLY A 36 5.16 2.98 4.91
N THR A 37 4.16 2.28 4.41
CA THR A 37 2.78 2.77 4.33
C THR A 37 1.83 1.67 4.76
N CYS A 38 0.85 2.00 5.60
CA CYS A 38 -0.30 1.14 5.86
C CYS A 38 -1.39 1.47 4.83
N ILE A 39 -1.95 0.43 4.21
CA ILE A 39 -3.04 0.50 3.24
C ILE A 39 -4.27 -0.16 3.86
N GLN A 40 -5.35 0.60 3.99
CA GLN A 40 -6.64 0.08 4.45
C GLN A 40 -7.51 -0.33 3.25
N LEU A 41 -8.06 -1.54 3.32
CA LEU A 41 -8.95 -2.09 2.30
C LEU A 41 -10.44 -1.98 2.70
N ASP A 42 -11.32 -2.08 1.70
CA ASP A 42 -12.78 -2.18 1.83
C ASP A 42 -13.26 -3.29 2.78
N THR A 43 -12.46 -4.34 2.95
CA THR A 43 -12.68 -5.45 3.89
C THR A 43 -12.37 -5.11 5.35
N GLY A 44 -11.88 -3.90 5.64
CA GLY A 44 -11.37 -3.51 6.96
C GLY A 44 -9.97 -4.09 7.29
N LYS A 45 -9.34 -4.79 6.33
CA LYS A 45 -7.97 -5.28 6.48
C LYS A 45 -6.96 -4.15 6.24
N GLU A 46 -5.88 -4.20 7.01
CA GLU A 46 -4.73 -3.32 6.87
C GLU A 46 -3.52 -4.10 6.36
N ILE A 47 -2.79 -3.50 5.42
CA ILE A 47 -1.64 -4.10 4.78
C ILE A 47 -0.48 -3.11 4.84
N ASN A 48 0.62 -3.54 5.44
CA ASN A 48 1.84 -2.74 5.50
C ASN A 48 2.75 -3.07 4.31
N VAL A 49 3.16 -2.03 3.59
CA VAL A 49 4.08 -2.13 2.46
C VAL A 49 5.32 -1.27 2.69
N ARG A 50 6.47 -1.70 2.17
CA ARG A 50 7.71 -0.94 2.18
C ARG A 50 7.77 -0.03 0.96
N ALA A 51 6.85 0.92 0.94
CA ALA A 51 6.77 2.00 -0.03
C ALA A 51 6.41 3.29 0.72
N TRP A 52 6.89 4.41 0.22
CA TRP A 52 6.48 5.73 0.70
C TRP A 52 5.01 5.98 0.35
N SER A 53 4.31 6.76 1.17
CA SER A 53 2.90 7.07 0.95
C SER A 53 2.68 7.78 -0.39
N THR A 54 3.67 8.55 -0.86
CA THR A 54 3.68 9.20 -2.18
C THR A 54 3.85 8.22 -3.34
N GLU A 55 4.51 7.08 -3.13
CA GLU A 55 4.61 6.01 -4.13
C GLU A 55 3.30 5.24 -4.23
N VAL A 56 2.64 4.99 -3.09
CA VAL A 56 1.30 4.41 -3.03
C VAL A 56 0.29 5.32 -3.74
N ASP A 57 0.30 6.61 -3.42
CA ASP A 57 -0.56 7.62 -4.05
C ASP A 57 -0.43 7.61 -5.59
N ARG A 58 0.80 7.73 -6.10
CA ARG A 58 1.06 7.67 -7.55
C ARG A 58 0.56 6.38 -8.19
N ALA A 59 0.74 5.25 -7.52
CA ALA A 59 0.33 3.95 -8.05
C ALA A 59 -1.21 3.80 -8.08
N VAL A 60 -1.91 4.30 -7.05
CA VAL A 60 -3.38 4.32 -6.99
C VAL A 60 -3.96 5.25 -8.06
N VAL A 61 -3.40 6.45 -8.22
CA VAL A 61 -3.79 7.40 -9.27
C VAL A 61 -3.54 6.81 -10.67
N ALA A 62 -2.37 6.21 -10.89
CA ALA A 62 -2.04 5.55 -12.16
C ALA A 62 -2.96 4.37 -12.47
N ALA A 63 -3.46 3.68 -11.44
CA ALA A 63 -4.42 2.58 -11.57
C ALA A 63 -5.86 3.05 -11.89
N GLY A 64 -6.10 4.37 -11.96
CA GLY A 64 -7.41 4.95 -12.26
C GLY A 64 -8.41 4.84 -11.09
N SER A 65 -7.94 4.46 -9.90
CA SER A 65 -8.75 4.46 -8.68
C SER A 65 -8.64 5.85 -8.06
N LYS A 66 -9.73 6.62 -8.19
CA LYS A 66 -10.00 7.98 -7.67
C LYS A 66 -8.86 8.66 -6.88
N ALA A 67 -8.41 9.79 -7.41
CA ALA A 67 -7.88 10.90 -6.61
C ALA A 67 -8.96 11.47 -5.66
#